data_AF-A0A947NL82-F1
#
_entry.id   AF-A0A947NL82-F1
#
_cell.length_a   1.000
_cell.length_b   1.000
_cell.length_c   1.000
_cell.angle_alpha   90.00
_cell.angle_beta   90.00
_cell.angle_gamma   90.00
#
_symmetry.space_group_name_H-M   'P 1'
#
loop_
_entity.id
_entity.type
_entity.pdbx_description
1 polymer ?
#
loop_
_entity_poly.entity_id
_entity_poly.type
_entity_poly.pdbx_seq_one_letter_code
_entity_poly.pdbx_strand_id
1 'polypeptide(L)'
;MPDPTKFLVVNSIESQVTVGPGSAIVLAENVRRVDADISIDSANVVYLARGNAAVMGMGPRLNPNGGSYHIGTDNLFTGDIYGIADDESNLAVSEGSAKP
;
A
#
# COMPACT_ATOMS: atom_id res chain seq x y z
N MET A 1 -10.74 13.87 21.93
CA MET A 1 -10.68 12.70 21.02
C MET A 1 -10.92 13.22 19.61
N PRO A 2 -10.07 12.89 18.63
CA PRO A 2 -10.36 13.21 17.23
C PRO A 2 -11.69 12.57 16.83
N ASP A 3 -12.50 13.28 16.04
CA ASP A 3 -13.78 12.78 15.56
C ASP A 3 -13.55 11.64 14.54
N PRO A 4 -13.97 10.40 14.83
CA PRO A 4 -13.77 9.26 13.93
C PRO A 4 -14.65 9.34 12.67
N THR A 5 -15.65 10.23 12.64
CA THR A 5 -16.56 10.39 11.49
C THR A 5 -16.04 11.37 10.44
N LYS A 6 -14.97 12.11 10.74
CA LYS A 6 -14.39 13.13 9.86
C LYS A 6 -13.83 12.55 8.54
N PHE A 7 -13.36 11.31 8.58
CA PHE A 7 -12.80 10.59 7.42
C PHE A 7 -13.45 9.21 7.33
N LEU A 8 -14.75 9.19 7.03
CA LEU A 8 -15.50 7.94 6.93
C LEU A 8 -15.07 7.13 5.70
N VAL A 9 -14.59 5.91 5.95
CA VAL A 9 -14.43 4.87 4.92
C VAL A 9 -15.82 4.32 4.61
N VAL A 10 -16.33 4.60 3.40
CA VAL A 10 -17.69 4.19 3.01
C VAL A 10 -17.67 2.83 2.33
N ASN A 11 -16.58 2.52 1.65
CA ASN A 11 -16.32 1.24 0.99
C ASN A 11 -14.81 1.03 0.90
N SER A 12 -14.40 -0.23 0.78
CA SER A 12 -13.04 -0.63 0.47
C SER A 12 -13.00 -1.41 -0.85
N ILE A 13 -11.93 -1.23 -1.61
CA ILE A 13 -11.61 -2.01 -2.80
C ILE A 13 -10.43 -2.92 -2.45
N GLU A 14 -10.68 -4.22 -2.53
CA GLU A 14 -9.66 -5.24 -2.31
C GLU A 14 -9.02 -5.64 -3.65
N SER A 15 -7.69 -5.69 -3.68
CA SER A 15 -6.93 -6.09 -4.87
C SER A 15 -5.68 -6.89 -4.49
N GLN A 16 -5.19 -7.68 -5.44
CA GLN A 16 -3.94 -8.41 -5.31
C GLN A 16 -2.96 -7.89 -6.35
N VAL A 17 -1.71 -7.65 -5.94
CA VAL A 17 -0.63 -7.26 -6.84
C VAL A 17 0.58 -8.14 -6.61
N THR A 18 1.18 -8.62 -7.70
CA THR A 18 2.46 -9.32 -7.67
C THR A 18 3.57 -8.33 -8.02
N VAL A 19 4.59 -8.25 -7.17
CA VAL A 19 5.82 -7.49 -7.43
C VAL A 19 7.00 -8.46 -7.54
N GLY A 20 8.05 -8.08 -8.26
CA GLY A 20 9.25 -8.87 -8.42
C GLY A 20 10.50 -8.00 -8.37
N PRO A 21 11.61 -8.42 -9.02
CA PRO A 21 12.88 -7.67 -9.01
C PRO A 21 12.82 -6.32 -9.73
N GLY A 22 11.81 -6.09 -10.56
CA GLY A 22 11.51 -4.79 -11.12
C GLY A 22 10.51 -4.02 -10.25
N SER A 23 10.73 -2.71 -10.09
CA SER A 23 9.73 -1.86 -9.43
C SER A 23 8.44 -1.84 -10.25
N ALA A 24 7.32 -2.08 -9.58
CA ALA A 24 5.98 -2.07 -10.16
C ALA A 24 5.02 -1.25 -9.30
N ILE A 25 3.91 -0.79 -9.89
CA ILE A 25 2.85 -0.08 -9.17
C ILE A 25 2.08 -1.11 -8.33
N VAL A 26 2.06 -0.90 -7.01
CA VAL A 26 1.30 -1.70 -6.03
C VAL A 26 -0.08 -1.11 -5.81
N LEU A 27 -0.19 0.21 -5.83
CA LEU A 27 -1.45 0.91 -5.68
C LEU A 27 -1.40 2.20 -6.50
N ALA A 28 -2.26 2.31 -7.50
CA ALA A 28 -2.31 3.48 -8.39
C ALA A 28 -2.77 4.74 -7.64
N GLU A 29 -2.55 5.92 -8.21
CA GLU A 29 -3.06 7.16 -7.63
C GLU A 29 -4.58 7.15 -7.49
N ASN A 30 -5.07 7.71 -6.38
CA ASN A 30 -6.48 7.88 -6.12
C ASN A 30 -6.70 9.11 -5.24
N VAL A 31 -7.22 10.19 -5.84
CA VAL A 31 -7.54 11.43 -5.13
C VAL A 31 -8.68 11.29 -4.12
N ARG A 32 -9.42 10.18 -4.14
CA ARG A 32 -10.52 9.87 -3.20
C ARG A 32 -10.13 8.86 -2.12
N ARG A 33 -8.86 8.43 -2.09
CA ARG A 33 -8.34 7.54 -1.04
C ARG A 33 -8.51 8.21 0.32
N VAL A 34 -9.04 7.46 1.28
CA VAL A 34 -9.13 7.88 2.69
C VAL A 34 -8.20 7.09 3.59
N ASP A 35 -7.90 5.85 3.21
CA ASP A 35 -6.93 4.96 3.82
C ASP A 35 -6.47 3.88 2.80
N ALA A 36 -5.40 3.18 3.13
CA ALA A 36 -5.00 1.96 2.44
C ALA A 36 -4.18 1.06 3.34
N ASP A 37 -4.40 -0.24 3.24
CA ASP A 37 -3.61 -1.29 3.89
C ASP A 37 -2.96 -2.18 2.84
N ILE A 38 -1.64 -2.28 2.91
CA ILE A 38 -0.85 -3.15 2.04
C ILE A 38 -0.22 -4.21 2.92
N SER A 39 -0.51 -5.47 2.67
CA SER A 39 0.03 -6.60 3.42
C SER A 39 0.70 -7.60 2.50
N ILE A 40 1.75 -8.24 2.99
CA ILE A 40 2.47 -9.27 2.25
C ILE A 40 2.09 -10.66 2.75
N ASP A 41 1.73 -11.54 1.82
CA ASP A 41 1.39 -12.95 2.08
C ASP A 41 2.46 -13.91 1.54
N SER A 42 3.63 -13.38 1.17
CA SER A 42 4.74 -14.13 0.59
C SER A 42 5.96 -14.18 1.52
N ALA A 43 6.88 -15.09 1.20
CA ALA A 43 8.08 -15.40 2.00
C ALA A 43 9.25 -14.42 1.77
N ASN A 44 9.08 -13.45 0.88
CA ASN A 44 10.10 -12.52 0.44
C ASN A 44 9.93 -11.15 1.10
N VAL A 45 10.97 -10.32 1.08
CA VAL A 45 10.89 -8.96 1.61
C VAL A 45 10.43 -8.02 0.51
N VAL A 46 9.44 -7.18 0.79
CA VAL A 46 9.00 -6.12 -0.14
C VAL A 46 9.38 -4.76 0.40
N TYR A 47 9.93 -3.91 -0.45
CA TYR A 47 10.17 -2.49 -0.18
C TYR A 47 9.17 -1.63 -0.94
N LEU A 48 8.61 -0.62 -0.28
CA LEU A 48 7.64 0.30 -0.86
C LEU A 48 8.25 1.69 -1.10
N ALA A 49 7.69 2.41 -2.06
CA ALA A 49 8.02 3.80 -2.34
C ALA A 49 6.77 4.61 -2.73
N ARG A 50 6.77 5.92 -2.45
CA ARG A 50 5.61 6.80 -2.60
C ARG A 50 5.92 7.87 -3.65
N GLY A 51 5.27 7.77 -4.81
CA GLY A 51 5.41 8.72 -5.92
C GLY A 51 6.70 8.57 -6.73
N ASN A 52 7.52 7.56 -6.45
CA ASN A 52 8.75 7.25 -7.16
C ASN A 52 8.98 5.74 -7.23
N ALA A 53 9.81 5.30 -8.18
CA ALA A 53 10.18 3.90 -8.32
C ALA A 53 10.80 3.37 -7.02
N ALA A 54 10.35 2.17 -6.63
CA ALA A 54 10.85 1.49 -5.44
C ALA A 54 12.28 0.97 -5.67
N VAL A 55 13.11 1.10 -4.63
CA VAL A 55 14.50 0.68 -4.63
C VAL A 55 14.72 -0.28 -3.47
N MET A 56 15.30 -1.45 -3.75
CA MET A 56 15.62 -2.45 -2.73
C MET A 56 16.48 -1.82 -1.63
N GLY A 57 16.08 -2.02 -0.37
CA GLY A 57 16.78 -1.47 0.80
C GLY A 57 16.41 -0.02 1.15
N MET A 58 15.43 0.60 0.46
CA MET A 58 14.95 1.95 0.76
C MET A 58 13.44 1.96 1.04
N GLY A 59 12.98 2.94 1.84
CA GLY A 59 11.55 3.13 2.13
C GLY A 59 10.99 2.15 3.16
N PRO A 60 9.64 2.07 3.28
CA PRO A 60 8.99 1.12 4.17
C PRO A 60 9.27 -0.32 3.74
N ARG A 61 9.75 -1.13 4.69
CA ARG A 61 10.00 -2.55 4.51
C ARG A 61 8.83 -3.37 5.06
N LEU A 62 8.22 -4.18 4.21
CA LEU A 62 7.28 -5.22 4.61
C LEU A 62 8.05 -6.49 4.93
N ASN A 63 7.93 -6.96 6.18
CA ASN A 63 8.54 -8.22 6.58
C ASN A 63 7.77 -9.40 5.95
N PRO A 64 8.46 -10.49 5.58
CA PRO A 64 7.82 -11.66 5.00
C PRO A 64 6.74 -12.25 5.92
N ASN A 65 5.77 -12.93 5.33
CA ASN A 65 4.73 -13.70 6.03
C ASN A 65 3.88 -12.84 6.99
N GLY A 66 3.28 -11.75 6.48
CA GLY A 66 2.31 -10.96 7.24
C GLY A 66 2.76 -9.56 7.66
N GLY A 67 3.87 -9.04 7.12
CA GLY A 67 4.19 -7.62 7.24
C GLY A 67 3.11 -6.74 6.59
N SER A 68 2.79 -5.62 7.22
CA SER A 68 1.81 -4.68 6.68
C SER A 68 2.30 -3.23 6.75
N TYR A 69 1.76 -2.42 5.86
CA TYR A 69 1.95 -0.99 5.79
C TYR A 69 0.59 -0.32 5.70
N HIS A 70 0.27 0.47 6.72
CA HIS A 70 -0.98 1.21 6.82
C HIS A 70 -0.78 2.67 6.43
N ILE A 71 -1.68 3.16 5.59
CA ILE A 71 -1.87 4.56 5.23
C ILE A 71 -3.19 4.99 5.84
N GLY A 72 -3.13 5.83 6.85
CA GLY A 72 -4.29 6.47 7.46
C GLY A 72 -4.22 7.99 7.30
N THR A 73 -5.01 8.69 8.10
CA THR A 73 -5.17 10.16 8.03
C THR A 73 -3.89 10.95 8.37
N ASP A 74 -3.00 10.39 9.18
CA ASP A 74 -1.75 11.04 9.60
C ASP A 74 -0.63 10.93 8.54
N ASN A 75 -0.76 10.00 7.59
CA ASN A 75 0.24 9.74 6.54
C ASN A 75 -0.40 9.52 5.16
N LEU A 76 -1.59 10.11 4.94
CA LEU A 76 -2.38 9.92 3.73
C LEU A 76 -1.57 10.29 2.49
N PHE A 77 -1.46 9.33 1.58
CA PHE A 77 -0.78 9.50 0.32
C PHE A 77 -1.68 9.03 -0.81
N THR A 78 -2.05 9.96 -1.69
CA THR A 78 -3.00 9.73 -2.79
C THR A 78 -2.34 9.42 -4.12
N GLY A 79 -1.01 9.52 -4.22
CA GLY A 79 -0.26 9.18 -5.44
C GLY A 79 -0.02 7.68 -5.61
N ASP A 80 0.69 7.33 -6.67
CA ASP A 80 1.14 5.97 -6.95
C ASP A 80 2.10 5.45 -5.87
N ILE A 81 1.82 4.24 -5.39
CA ILE A 81 2.71 3.49 -4.52
C ILE A 81 3.38 2.40 -5.34
N TYR A 82 4.70 2.38 -5.29
CA TYR A 82 5.52 1.40 -5.97
C TYR A 82 6.04 0.37 -4.97
N GLY A 83 6.26 -0.85 -5.45
CA GLY A 83 6.84 -1.95 -4.69
C GLY A 83 7.94 -2.65 -5.49
N ILE A 84 8.89 -3.25 -4.77
CA ILE A 84 9.96 -4.08 -5.32
C ILE A 84 10.28 -5.20 -4.32
N ALA A 85 10.60 -6.38 -4.85
CA ALA A 85 11.02 -7.55 -4.07
C ALA A 85 12.26 -8.18 -4.72
N ASP A 86 12.93 -9.10 -4.01
CA ASP A 86 14.01 -9.90 -4.57
C ASP A 86 13.50 -10.99 -5.53
N ASP A 87 12.29 -11.51 -5.29
CA ASP A 87 11.61 -12.49 -6.13
C ASP A 87 10.09 -12.22 -6.17
N GLU A 88 9.35 -12.95 -7.01
CA GLU A 88 7.90 -12.79 -7.15
C GLU A 88 7.19 -12.91 -5.79
N SER A 89 6.45 -11.86 -5.45
CA SER A 89 5.89 -11.64 -4.14
C SER A 89 4.50 -11.06 -4.25
N ASN A 90 3.52 -11.74 -3.66
CA ASN A 90 2.13 -11.30 -3.66
C ASN A 90 1.86 -10.37 -2.48
N LEU A 91 1.17 -9.27 -2.81
CA LEU A 91 0.66 -8.28 -1.88
C LEU A 91 -0.87 -8.28 -1.95
N ALA A 92 -1.50 -8.25 -0.79
CA ALA A 92 -2.91 -7.95 -0.64
C ALA A 92 -3.07 -6.47 -0.28
N VAL A 93 -3.89 -5.76 -1.06
CA VAL A 93 -4.10 -4.33 -0.94
C VAL A 93 -5.58 -4.06 -0.70
N SER A 94 -5.87 -3.32 0.36
CA SER A 94 -7.18 -2.81 0.72
C SER A 94 -7.12 -1.29 0.62
N GLU A 95 -7.98 -0.68 -0.19
CA GLU A 95 -8.05 0.78 -0.33
C GLU A 95 -9.46 1.27 0.00
N GLY A 96 -9.59 2.09 1.04
CA GLY A 96 -10.85 2.75 1.34
C GLY A 96 -11.03 4.03 0.54
N SER A 97 -12.28 4.25 0.12
CA SER A 97 -12.70 5.48 -0.54
C SER A 97 -13.79 6.22 0.24
N ALA A 98 -13.74 7.55 0.15
CA ALA A 98 -14.79 8.42 0.65
C ALA A 98 -16.08 8.26 -0.16
N LYS A 99 -17.21 8.70 0.43
CA LYS A 99 -18.49 8.82 -0.26
C LYS A 99 -18.32 9.57 -1.61
N PRO A 100 -18.94 9.11 -2.71
CA PRO A 100 -18.89 9.80 -4.00
C PRO A 100 -19.45 11.23 -3.95
#